data_AF-A0A518ET93-F1
#
_entry.id   AF-A0A518ET93-F1
#
_cell.length_a   1.000
_cell.length_b   1.000
_cell.length_c   1.000
_cell.angle_alpha   90.00
_cell.angle_beta   90.00
_cell.angle_gamma   90.00
#
_symmetry.space_group_name_H-M   'P 1'
#
loop_
_entity.id
_entity.type
_entity.pdbx_description
1 polymer ?
#
loop_
_entity_poly.entity_id
_entity_poly.type
_entity_poly.pdbx_seq_one_letter_code
_entity_poly.pdbx_strand_id
1 'polypeptide(L)'
;MLQRSVRGLLGPARGLRVLFCACLGVCVLSAGCRTTTVATSNLDAVLSSRDTFRYRAATSGVWGDLWRTSVGAIRSIGGTGAQAPDEKDVRNPSRVALQNLLDLATSKEGNEAWRDNEKVRTFARYATSAPSQLCRERAVLELVPHALRLKITEPYKEPPAAANQEELRQALEGLVDATRRIVAERNGVSATASADFEAAIEVLEATRVNVAGGSRLLRAIAPFLKGSALRAGLPDAQRQRLEELSLKVQREIVTEALYAGLVDRTDVVRAAAMRANVAVYGEDFAIEALLSLVPRRNTADPVAEAYSRFGAPPVPVQFDMTYIAVCEAFERSGLPFAAKKPTSLGVETRGTIFATLWQIAINDLNFGDRSRIAAMKALDAVSGAQLDTLRSEEWDTWFRGVAPALEEELRALKKSESAASAPDA
;
A
#
# COMPACT_ATOMS: atom_id res chain seq x y z
N MET A 1 -14.73 86.45 24.64
CA MET A 1 -14.35 87.33 23.51
C MET A 1 -13.76 86.42 22.43
N LEU A 2 -14.20 86.37 21.15
CA LEU A 2 -14.45 87.44 20.14
C LEU A 2 -13.12 88.09 19.67
N GLN A 3 -12.80 88.39 18.40
CA GLN A 3 -13.22 88.06 17.00
C GLN A 3 -12.04 88.54 16.08
N ARG A 4 -11.81 88.21 14.78
CA ARG A 4 -12.32 87.32 13.69
C ARG A 4 -11.10 87.07 12.73
N SER A 5 -11.02 86.08 11.81
CA SER A 5 -11.71 85.86 10.50
C SER A 5 -11.43 86.97 9.45
N VAL A 6 -11.40 86.76 8.11
CA VAL A 6 -12.15 85.81 7.23
C VAL A 6 -11.39 85.49 5.90
N ARG A 7 -11.85 84.43 5.18
CA ARG A 7 -11.60 84.00 3.77
C ARG A 7 -10.41 83.03 3.58
N GLY A 8 -10.46 82.00 2.73
CA GLY A 8 -11.49 81.47 1.79
C GLY A 8 -10.77 80.73 0.64
N LEU A 9 -11.27 79.68 -0.04
CA LEU A 9 -12.63 79.21 -0.33
C LEU A 9 -12.62 77.74 -0.86
N LEU A 10 -13.79 77.07 -0.81
CA LEU A 10 -14.23 75.90 -1.61
C LEU A 10 -13.64 74.49 -1.41
N GLY A 11 -14.53 73.50 -1.54
CA GLY A 11 -14.30 72.06 -1.75
C GLY A 11 -15.29 71.56 -2.81
N PRO A 12 -16.06 70.48 -2.58
CA PRO A 12 -15.64 69.07 -2.58
C PRO A 12 -16.45 68.20 -3.58
N ALA A 13 -16.08 66.92 -3.80
CA ALA A 13 -16.83 65.99 -4.65
C ALA A 13 -16.85 64.52 -4.12
N ARG A 14 -17.85 63.73 -4.55
CA ARG A 14 -18.09 62.31 -4.21
C ARG A 14 -18.38 61.48 -5.48
N GLY A 15 -17.99 60.20 -5.52
CA GLY A 15 -18.37 59.20 -6.53
C GLY A 15 -17.34 58.06 -6.56
N LEU A 16 -17.58 56.77 -6.27
CA LEU A 16 -18.60 55.76 -6.62
C LEU A 16 -18.15 54.84 -7.80
N ARG A 17 -17.70 53.62 -7.43
CA ARG A 17 -17.63 52.32 -8.16
C ARG A 17 -17.51 52.29 -9.72
N VAL A 18 -16.43 51.65 -10.21
CA VAL A 18 -16.36 50.55 -11.23
C VAL A 18 -14.86 50.21 -11.42
N LEU A 19 -14.31 49.01 -11.19
CA LEU A 19 -14.46 47.66 -11.78
C LEU A 19 -13.49 47.36 -12.95
N PHE A 20 -12.93 46.13 -12.93
CA PHE A 20 -12.21 45.38 -13.98
C PHE A 20 -10.67 45.48 -14.21
N CYS A 21 -10.09 44.27 -14.33
CA CYS A 21 -8.87 43.80 -15.01
C CYS A 21 -7.49 44.46 -14.81
N ALA A 22 -6.61 43.70 -14.13
CA ALA A 22 -5.21 43.49 -14.55
C ALA A 22 -4.73 42.07 -14.19
N CYS A 23 -5.46 41.03 -14.62
CA CYS A 23 -4.99 39.64 -14.52
C CYS A 23 -4.07 39.31 -15.69
N LEU A 24 -2.79 39.01 -15.44
CA LEU A 24 -1.88 38.14 -16.23
C LEU A 24 -0.44 38.31 -15.67
N GLY A 25 0.24 37.23 -15.30
CA GLY A 25 1.65 37.31 -14.87
C GLY A 25 2.23 36.16 -14.04
N VAL A 26 1.41 35.36 -13.34
CA VAL A 26 1.91 34.26 -12.48
C VAL A 26 1.22 32.94 -12.82
N CYS A 27 1.66 32.29 -13.90
CA CYS A 27 1.07 31.03 -14.40
C CYS A 27 2.07 29.88 -14.62
N VAL A 28 3.36 30.04 -14.26
CA VAL A 28 4.42 29.05 -14.63
C VAL A 28 5.28 28.56 -13.44
N LEU A 29 5.01 29.01 -12.21
CA LEU A 29 5.73 28.56 -10.99
C LEU A 29 4.82 27.87 -9.95
N SER A 30 3.64 27.41 -10.38
CA SER A 30 2.69 26.64 -9.55
C SER A 30 2.88 25.11 -9.63
N ALA A 31 4.11 24.65 -9.92
CA ALA A 31 4.59 23.31 -9.53
C ALA A 31 4.85 23.22 -8.01
N GLY A 32 3.96 23.83 -7.22
CA GLY A 32 4.14 24.05 -5.79
C GLY A 32 3.90 22.79 -4.97
N CYS A 33 4.60 22.70 -3.84
CA CYS A 33 4.53 21.57 -2.91
C CYS A 33 3.08 21.27 -2.51
N ARG A 34 2.51 20.22 -3.09
CA ARG A 34 1.17 19.73 -2.71
C ARG A 34 1.29 18.99 -1.38
N THR A 35 0.71 19.63 -0.37
CA THR A 35 0.66 19.18 1.01
C THR A 35 -0.02 17.81 1.12
N THR A 36 0.42 16.99 2.09
CA THR A 36 -0.20 15.70 2.44
C THR A 36 -1.71 15.88 2.60
N THR A 37 -2.10 16.96 3.29
CA THR A 37 -3.51 17.31 3.53
C THR A 37 -4.31 17.52 2.24
N VAL A 38 -3.76 18.21 1.23
CA VAL A 38 -4.46 18.46 -0.04
C VAL A 38 -4.49 17.20 -0.91
N ALA A 39 -3.40 16.44 -0.95
CA ALA A 39 -3.34 15.21 -1.73
C ALA A 39 -4.37 14.17 -1.26
N THR A 40 -4.46 13.91 0.06
CA THR A 40 -5.42 12.93 0.60
C THR A 40 -6.86 13.41 0.51
N SER A 41 -7.12 14.71 0.69
CA SER A 41 -8.45 15.31 0.53
C SER A 41 -8.95 15.24 -0.92
N ASN A 42 -8.09 15.55 -1.90
CA ASN A 42 -8.41 15.37 -3.33
C ASN A 42 -8.70 13.90 -3.67
N LEU A 43 -7.94 12.96 -3.12
CA LEU A 43 -8.13 11.52 -3.36
C LEU A 43 -9.45 11.02 -2.75
N ASP A 44 -9.78 11.41 -1.52
CA ASP A 44 -11.09 11.11 -0.90
C ASP A 44 -12.28 11.81 -1.59
N ALA A 45 -12.06 12.95 -2.24
CA ALA A 45 -13.08 13.61 -3.07
C ALA A 45 -13.30 12.88 -4.40
N VAL A 46 -12.23 12.40 -5.05
CA VAL A 46 -12.26 11.73 -6.36
C VAL A 46 -12.74 10.27 -6.29
N LEU A 47 -12.37 9.50 -5.25
CA LEU A 47 -12.81 8.10 -5.08
C LEU A 47 -14.01 8.02 -4.14
N SER A 48 -15.18 7.65 -4.67
CA SER A 48 -16.45 7.62 -3.94
C SER A 48 -16.48 6.57 -2.82
N SER A 49 -17.48 6.63 -1.93
CA SER A 49 -17.69 5.61 -0.89
C SER A 49 -18.15 4.24 -1.41
N ARG A 50 -18.40 4.12 -2.72
CA ARG A 50 -18.59 2.85 -3.45
C ARG A 50 -17.37 2.52 -4.33
N ASP A 51 -16.24 3.16 -4.03
CA ASP A 51 -14.95 3.10 -4.73
C ASP A 51 -15.01 3.26 -6.27
N THR A 52 -16.02 3.99 -6.75
CA THR A 52 -16.07 4.49 -8.13
C THR A 52 -15.43 5.87 -8.22
N PHE A 53 -14.71 6.14 -9.31
CA PHE A 53 -14.23 7.49 -9.58
C PHE A 53 -15.38 8.44 -9.90
N ARG A 54 -15.37 9.61 -9.27
CA ARG A 54 -16.34 10.68 -9.53
C ARG A 54 -15.84 11.62 -10.63
N TYR A 55 -16.71 11.93 -11.59
CA TYR A 55 -16.51 12.98 -12.59
C TYR A 55 -16.92 14.38 -12.07
N ARG A 56 -17.60 14.46 -10.92
CA ARG A 56 -17.79 15.69 -10.15
C ARG A 56 -17.30 15.47 -8.73
N ALA A 57 -16.38 16.31 -8.28
CA ALA A 57 -15.76 16.17 -6.97
C ALA A 57 -15.80 17.47 -6.19
N ALA A 58 -16.03 17.33 -4.88
CA ALA A 58 -15.91 18.38 -3.87
C ALA A 58 -14.43 18.75 -3.66
N THR A 59 -13.81 19.45 -4.62
CA THR A 59 -12.39 19.84 -4.51
C THR A 59 -12.23 20.91 -3.43
N SER A 60 -11.40 20.64 -2.43
CA SER A 60 -11.09 21.63 -1.39
C SER A 60 -10.00 22.61 -1.80
N GLY A 61 -9.97 23.75 -1.13
CA GLY A 61 -8.79 24.62 -1.05
C GLY A 61 -8.20 24.55 0.36
N VAL A 62 -6.89 24.78 0.48
CA VAL A 62 -6.10 24.67 1.74
C VAL A 62 -6.82 25.23 2.97
N TRP A 63 -7.39 26.43 2.86
CA TRP A 63 -8.10 27.11 3.94
C TRP A 63 -9.48 26.54 4.28
N GLY A 64 -10.16 25.93 3.30
CA GLY A 64 -11.50 25.36 3.45
C GLY A 64 -11.51 23.98 4.11
N ASP A 65 -10.37 23.29 4.16
CA ASP A 65 -10.22 22.02 4.89
C ASP A 65 -9.76 22.21 6.32
N LEU A 66 -8.87 23.18 6.60
CA LEU A 66 -8.29 23.37 7.93
C LEU A 66 -9.37 23.57 9.02
N TRP A 67 -10.46 24.28 8.70
CA TRP A 67 -11.63 24.39 9.57
C TRP A 67 -12.50 23.12 9.63
N ARG A 68 -12.61 22.36 8.52
CA ARG A 68 -13.42 21.15 8.43
C ARG A 68 -12.77 19.92 9.07
N THR A 69 -11.44 19.76 9.00
CA THR A 69 -10.76 18.64 9.69
C THR A 69 -10.82 18.81 11.22
N SER A 70 -10.76 20.04 11.72
CA SER A 70 -10.68 20.31 13.16
C SER A 70 -12.02 20.27 13.91
N VAL A 71 -13.15 20.58 13.25
CA VAL A 71 -14.49 20.62 13.88
C VAL A 71 -15.54 19.85 13.07
N GLY A 72 -15.40 19.81 11.74
CA GLY A 72 -16.34 19.16 10.82
C GLY A 72 -16.29 17.62 10.87
N ALA A 73 -15.12 17.01 11.11
CA ALA A 73 -14.96 15.56 11.17
C ALA A 73 -15.87 14.88 12.22
N ILE A 74 -16.14 15.57 13.33
CA ILE A 74 -17.08 15.12 14.37
C ILE A 74 -18.54 15.34 13.94
N ARG A 75 -18.85 16.43 13.24
CA ARG A 75 -20.21 16.72 12.74
C ARG A 75 -20.63 15.88 11.54
N SER A 76 -19.69 15.36 10.74
CA SER A 76 -20.02 14.49 9.58
C SER A 76 -20.61 13.12 9.96
N ILE A 77 -20.65 12.77 11.24
CA ILE A 77 -21.34 11.58 11.75
C ILE A 77 -22.83 11.87 12.04
N GLY A 78 -23.14 13.07 12.56
CA GLY A 78 -24.50 13.52 12.87
C GLY A 78 -25.01 14.55 11.86
N GLY A 79 -25.71 14.08 10.82
CA GLY A 79 -26.07 14.85 9.63
C GLY A 79 -26.76 16.20 9.89
N THR A 80 -26.00 17.29 9.76
CA THR A 80 -26.51 18.68 9.68
C THR A 80 -25.79 19.42 8.55
N GLY A 81 -26.53 20.26 7.82
CA GLY A 81 -26.08 20.79 6.53
C GLY A 81 -24.90 21.77 6.62
N ALA A 82 -23.70 21.31 6.29
CA ALA A 82 -22.67 22.19 5.74
C ALA A 82 -23.08 22.62 4.32
N GLN A 83 -22.70 23.84 3.90
CA GLN A 83 -22.91 24.28 2.52
C GLN A 83 -22.30 23.26 1.54
N ALA A 84 -23.06 22.94 0.49
CA ALA A 84 -22.61 22.05 -0.57
C ALA A 84 -21.27 22.59 -1.13
N PRO A 85 -20.21 21.77 -1.18
CA PRO A 85 -18.92 22.19 -1.71
C PRO A 85 -19.03 22.49 -3.20
N ASP A 86 -18.18 23.39 -3.71
CA ASP A 86 -18.07 23.66 -5.16
C ASP A 86 -17.67 22.37 -5.91
N GLU A 87 -18.64 21.67 -6.46
CA GLU A 87 -18.41 20.50 -7.31
C GLU A 87 -17.82 20.95 -8.64
N LYS A 88 -16.60 20.50 -8.94
CA LYS A 88 -15.93 20.78 -10.21
C LYS A 88 -15.89 19.54 -11.08
N ASP A 89 -16.09 19.75 -12.39
CA ASP A 89 -16.01 18.70 -13.40
C ASP A 89 -14.56 18.18 -13.54
N VAL A 90 -14.34 16.96 -13.03
CA VAL A 90 -13.06 16.25 -13.07
C VAL A 90 -12.95 15.51 -14.41
N ARG A 91 -12.51 16.23 -15.45
CA ARG A 91 -12.45 15.74 -16.84
C ARG A 91 -11.65 14.45 -17.06
N ASN A 92 -10.75 14.07 -16.13
CA ASN A 92 -10.10 12.76 -16.10
C ASN A 92 -9.74 12.39 -14.65
N PRO A 93 -10.62 11.67 -13.91
CA PRO A 93 -10.39 11.39 -12.50
C PRO A 93 -9.23 10.42 -12.27
N SER A 94 -8.97 9.48 -13.19
CA SER A 94 -7.83 8.56 -13.12
C SER A 94 -6.49 9.30 -13.15
N ARG A 95 -6.33 10.30 -14.04
CA ARG A 95 -5.11 11.12 -14.11
C ARG A 95 -4.95 12.04 -12.89
N VAL A 96 -6.05 12.61 -12.40
CA VAL A 96 -6.04 13.45 -11.18
C VAL A 96 -5.70 12.61 -9.95
N ALA A 97 -6.24 11.40 -9.84
CA ALA A 97 -5.89 10.46 -8.78
C ALA A 97 -4.41 10.06 -8.85
N LEU A 98 -3.92 9.59 -10.00
CA LEU A 98 -2.51 9.20 -10.14
C LEU A 98 -1.55 10.35 -9.79
N GLN A 99 -1.85 11.59 -10.21
CA GLN A 99 -1.04 12.74 -9.82
C GLN A 99 -1.04 12.94 -8.29
N ASN A 100 -2.21 12.95 -7.64
CA ASN A 100 -2.26 13.14 -6.18
C ASN A 100 -1.63 11.97 -5.41
N LEU A 101 -1.58 10.75 -5.95
CA LEU A 101 -0.82 9.64 -5.37
C LEU A 101 0.70 9.90 -5.42
N LEU A 102 1.22 10.42 -6.53
CA LEU A 102 2.63 10.82 -6.67
C LEU A 102 2.98 12.01 -5.76
N ASP A 103 2.07 12.98 -5.65
CA ASP A 103 2.19 14.13 -4.75
C ASP A 103 2.22 13.66 -3.28
N LEU A 104 1.35 12.72 -2.90
CA LEU A 104 1.29 12.13 -1.57
C LEU A 104 2.54 11.32 -1.23
N ALA A 105 3.02 10.50 -2.17
CA ALA A 105 4.22 9.67 -2.01
C ALA A 105 5.44 10.53 -1.63
N THR A 106 5.66 11.61 -2.37
CA THR A 106 6.80 12.51 -2.18
C THR A 106 6.65 13.50 -1.02
N SER A 107 5.43 13.77 -0.54
CA SER A 107 5.18 14.71 0.55
C SER A 107 5.86 14.30 1.87
N LYS A 108 6.43 15.30 2.56
CA LYS A 108 7.04 15.20 3.90
C LYS A 108 6.28 16.01 4.96
N GLU A 109 5.18 16.68 4.59
CA GLU A 109 4.41 17.59 5.45
C GLU A 109 3.80 16.87 6.67
N GLY A 110 3.93 17.51 7.85
CA GLY A 110 3.20 17.18 9.08
C GLY A 110 3.98 16.33 10.08
N ASN A 111 3.34 16.03 11.21
CA ASN A 111 3.83 15.03 12.16
C ASN A 111 3.95 13.66 11.45
N GLU A 112 5.05 12.95 11.70
CA GLU A 112 5.39 11.68 11.06
C GLU A 112 4.33 10.58 11.24
N ALA A 113 3.84 10.36 12.46
CA ALA A 113 2.82 9.34 12.74
C ALA A 113 1.50 9.65 12.01
N TRP A 114 1.08 10.92 11.97
CA TRP A 114 -0.10 11.34 11.20
C TRP A 114 0.11 11.19 9.68
N ARG A 115 1.25 11.65 9.17
CA ARG A 115 1.58 11.63 7.75
C ARG A 115 1.63 10.20 7.23
N ASP A 116 2.26 9.29 7.97
CA ASP A 116 2.34 7.88 7.60
C ASP A 116 0.98 7.17 7.72
N ASN A 117 0.17 7.48 8.76
CA ASN A 117 -1.21 7.01 8.88
C ASN A 117 -2.05 7.39 7.66
N GLU A 118 -1.96 8.64 7.20
CA GLU A 118 -2.64 9.09 5.97
C GLU A 118 -2.10 8.41 4.70
N LYS A 119 -0.77 8.27 4.55
CA LYS A 119 -0.18 7.56 3.41
C LYS A 119 -0.66 6.12 3.34
N VAL A 120 -0.52 5.36 4.44
CA VAL A 120 -0.95 3.95 4.51
C VAL A 120 -2.45 3.82 4.24
N ARG A 121 -3.28 4.65 4.88
CA ARG A 121 -4.74 4.70 4.63
C ARG A 121 -5.05 4.88 3.15
N THR A 122 -4.48 5.89 2.52
CA THR A 122 -4.80 6.23 1.13
C THR A 122 -4.22 5.21 0.15
N PHE A 123 -2.97 4.75 0.33
CA PHE A 123 -2.37 3.75 -0.56
C PHE A 123 -3.05 2.39 -0.43
N ALA A 124 -3.38 1.90 0.77
CA ALA A 124 -4.10 0.63 0.92
C ALA A 124 -5.46 0.68 0.21
N ARG A 125 -6.28 1.72 0.47
CA ARG A 125 -7.57 1.93 -0.20
C ARG A 125 -7.45 2.03 -1.72
N TYR A 126 -6.42 2.71 -2.23
CA TYR A 126 -6.23 2.83 -3.67
C TYR A 126 -5.68 1.56 -4.31
N ALA A 127 -4.85 0.78 -3.60
CA ALA A 127 -4.34 -0.51 -4.05
C ALA A 127 -5.46 -1.56 -4.21
N THR A 128 -6.41 -1.64 -3.27
CA THR A 128 -7.56 -2.55 -3.38
C THR A 128 -8.60 -2.07 -4.39
N SER A 129 -8.99 -0.80 -4.31
CA SER A 129 -10.31 -0.39 -4.80
C SER A 129 -10.31 0.59 -5.98
N ALA A 130 -9.16 1.14 -6.40
CA ALA A 130 -9.17 2.15 -7.46
C ALA A 130 -9.54 1.56 -8.85
N PRO A 131 -10.52 2.12 -9.58
CA PRO A 131 -10.91 1.57 -10.89
C PRO A 131 -9.79 1.54 -11.93
N SER A 132 -8.86 2.50 -11.90
CA SER A 132 -7.70 2.52 -12.81
C SER A 132 -6.58 1.60 -12.31
N GLN A 133 -6.14 0.69 -13.18
CA GLN A 133 -5.02 -0.22 -12.88
C GLN A 133 -3.73 0.53 -12.54
N LEU A 134 -3.45 1.69 -13.16
CA LEU A 134 -2.26 2.52 -12.86
C LEU A 134 -2.33 3.16 -11.46
N CYS A 135 -3.54 3.40 -10.96
CA CYS A 135 -3.71 3.87 -9.58
C CYS A 135 -3.51 2.72 -8.57
N ARG A 136 -3.94 1.49 -8.90
CA ARG A 136 -3.70 0.31 -8.05
C ARG A 136 -2.22 -0.09 -8.05
N GLU A 137 -1.62 -0.22 -9.24
CA GLU A 137 -0.18 -0.51 -9.43
C GLU A 137 0.70 0.48 -8.67
N ARG A 138 0.51 1.80 -8.88
CA ARG A 138 1.32 2.78 -8.15
C ARG A 138 1.08 2.70 -6.64
N ALA A 139 -0.16 2.54 -6.19
CA ALA A 139 -0.45 2.44 -4.76
C ALA A 139 0.17 1.18 -4.11
N VAL A 140 0.16 0.03 -4.78
CA VAL A 140 0.82 -1.21 -4.34
C VAL A 140 2.33 -1.00 -4.17
N LEU A 141 3.00 -0.31 -5.09
CA LEU A 141 4.43 -0.01 -4.99
C LEU A 141 4.76 0.94 -3.82
N GLU A 142 3.91 1.92 -3.55
CA GLU A 142 4.08 2.85 -2.41
C GLU A 142 3.85 2.20 -1.04
N LEU A 143 3.23 1.01 -0.96
CA LEU A 143 3.07 0.26 0.30
C LEU A 143 4.39 -0.35 0.79
N VAL A 144 5.37 -0.63 -0.10
CA VAL A 144 6.65 -1.27 0.24
C VAL A 144 7.41 -0.56 1.37
N PRO A 145 7.74 0.76 1.29
CA PRO A 145 8.43 1.44 2.39
C PRO A 145 7.62 1.44 3.69
N HIS A 146 6.29 1.42 3.62
CA HIS A 146 5.45 1.35 4.81
C HIS A 146 5.43 -0.04 5.44
N ALA A 147 5.40 -1.12 4.64
CA ALA A 147 5.48 -2.50 5.11
C ALA A 147 6.82 -2.79 5.81
N LEU A 148 7.94 -2.36 5.20
CA LEU A 148 9.28 -2.47 5.79
C LEU A 148 9.38 -1.72 7.12
N ARG A 149 8.93 -0.46 7.17
CA ARG A 149 8.87 0.36 8.40
C ARG A 149 8.01 -0.29 9.50
N LEU A 150 6.89 -0.92 9.14
CA LEU A 150 5.99 -1.62 10.06
C LEU A 150 6.50 -3.00 10.51
N LYS A 151 7.57 -3.50 9.87
CA LYS A 151 8.16 -4.85 10.05
C LYS A 151 7.15 -5.97 9.78
N ILE A 152 6.47 -5.90 8.62
CA ILE A 152 5.55 -6.95 8.18
C ILE A 152 6.38 -8.15 7.68
N THR A 153 6.29 -9.26 8.41
CA THR A 153 6.97 -10.53 8.09
C THR A 153 6.00 -11.69 7.84
N GLU A 154 4.82 -11.62 8.45
CA GLU A 154 3.76 -12.62 8.30
C GLU A 154 2.96 -12.38 7.01
N PRO A 155 2.55 -13.46 6.31
CA PRO A 155 1.71 -13.38 5.11
C PRO A 155 0.28 -12.94 5.45
N TYR A 156 -0.48 -12.54 4.41
CA TYR A 156 -1.92 -12.35 4.57
C TYR A 156 -2.60 -13.68 4.89
N LYS A 157 -3.42 -13.67 5.94
CA LYS A 157 -4.28 -14.78 6.35
C LYS A 157 -5.69 -14.22 6.36
N GLU A 158 -6.55 -14.70 5.47
CA GLU A 158 -7.90 -14.14 5.30
C GLU A 158 -8.68 -14.21 6.62
N PRO A 159 -9.07 -13.07 7.21
CA PRO A 159 -9.72 -13.07 8.51
C PRO A 159 -11.15 -13.60 8.37
N PRO A 160 -11.66 -14.39 9.35
CA PRO A 160 -13.07 -14.76 9.35
C PRO A 160 -13.92 -13.49 9.48
N ALA A 161 -14.79 -13.29 8.49
CA ALA A 161 -15.76 -12.19 8.31
C ALA A 161 -15.41 -10.88 9.04
N ALA A 162 -14.79 -9.94 8.31
CA ALA A 162 -14.52 -8.61 8.82
C ALA A 162 -15.81 -7.90 9.29
N ALA A 163 -15.68 -7.06 10.33
CA ALA A 163 -16.79 -6.36 10.96
C ALA A 163 -17.57 -5.52 9.94
N ASN A 164 -18.89 -5.59 10.04
CA ASN A 164 -19.78 -4.88 9.14
C ASN A 164 -19.78 -3.37 9.43
N GLN A 165 -20.37 -2.57 8.52
CA GLN A 165 -20.31 -1.11 8.63
C GLN A 165 -20.96 -0.56 9.91
N GLU A 166 -21.96 -1.24 10.46
CA GLU A 166 -22.68 -0.84 11.67
C GLU A 166 -21.91 -1.21 12.94
N GLU A 167 -21.31 -2.40 13.00
CA GLU A 167 -20.40 -2.81 14.09
C GLU A 167 -19.22 -1.82 14.21
N LEU A 168 -18.57 -1.50 13.08
CA LEU A 168 -17.49 -0.53 13.04
C LEU A 168 -17.95 0.89 13.41
N ARG A 169 -19.20 1.28 13.07
CA ARG A 169 -19.78 2.57 13.49
C ARG A 169 -19.93 2.64 15.00
N GLN A 170 -20.49 1.60 15.62
CA GLN A 170 -20.71 1.54 17.06
C GLN A 170 -19.38 1.56 17.84
N ALA A 171 -18.38 0.79 17.39
CA ALA A 171 -17.05 0.79 18.00
C ALA A 171 -16.34 2.17 17.90
N LEU A 172 -16.46 2.84 16.74
CA LEU A 172 -15.93 4.19 16.54
C LEU A 172 -16.64 5.24 17.41
N GLU A 173 -17.97 5.14 17.57
CA GLU A 173 -18.74 6.05 18.43
C GLU A 173 -18.39 5.89 19.90
N GLY A 174 -18.17 4.65 20.38
CA GLY A 174 -17.66 4.37 21.72
C GLY A 174 -16.32 5.06 22.00
N LEU A 175 -15.34 4.94 21.09
CA LEU A 175 -14.05 5.63 21.22
C LEU A 175 -14.21 7.16 21.21
N VAL A 176 -15.06 7.69 20.32
CA VAL A 176 -15.31 9.14 20.24
C VAL A 176 -15.92 9.68 21.53
N ASP A 177 -16.87 8.97 22.14
CA ASP A 177 -17.51 9.40 23.39
C ASP A 177 -16.61 9.21 24.62
N ALA A 178 -15.85 8.13 24.72
CA ALA A 178 -14.82 7.98 25.76
C ALA A 178 -13.77 9.10 25.68
N THR A 179 -13.28 9.40 24.47
CA THR A 179 -12.35 10.52 24.23
C THR A 179 -12.96 11.87 24.64
N ARG A 180 -14.25 12.11 24.32
CA ARG A 180 -14.96 13.35 24.73
C ARG A 180 -15.04 13.48 26.25
N ARG A 181 -15.25 12.38 26.99
CA ARG A 181 -15.25 12.37 28.47
C ARG A 181 -13.89 12.82 29.01
N ILE A 182 -12.81 12.16 28.56
CA ILE A 182 -11.43 12.50 28.96
C ILE A 182 -11.10 13.98 28.68
N VAL A 183 -11.41 14.49 27.48
CA VAL A 183 -11.12 15.88 27.10
C VAL A 183 -11.99 16.91 27.86
N ALA A 184 -13.12 16.49 28.43
CA ALA A 184 -13.95 17.32 29.31
C ALA A 184 -13.42 17.37 30.77
N GLU A 185 -12.77 16.31 31.25
CA GLU A 185 -12.20 16.19 32.61
C GLU A 185 -10.87 16.98 32.76
N ARG A 186 -10.97 18.31 32.65
CA ARG A 186 -9.81 19.24 32.63
C ARG A 186 -8.84 19.15 33.82
N ASN A 187 -9.28 18.63 34.96
CA ASN A 187 -8.55 18.68 36.23
C ASN A 187 -8.08 17.29 36.71
N GLY A 188 -7.77 16.39 35.77
CA GLY A 188 -7.36 15.02 36.04
C GLY A 188 -8.45 14.03 35.63
N VAL A 189 -8.05 13.02 34.87
CA VAL A 189 -8.95 12.01 34.31
C VAL A 189 -9.41 11.05 35.40
N SER A 190 -10.71 10.79 35.46
CA SER A 190 -11.28 9.84 36.40
C SER A 190 -10.90 8.39 36.04
N ALA A 191 -10.78 7.53 37.05
CA ALA A 191 -10.51 6.10 36.82
C ALA A 191 -11.57 5.47 35.89
N THR A 192 -12.82 5.91 35.99
CA THR A 192 -13.92 5.49 35.10
C THR A 192 -13.72 5.97 33.66
N ALA A 193 -13.42 7.25 33.42
CA ALA A 193 -13.20 7.75 32.06
C ALA A 193 -11.95 7.13 31.39
N SER A 194 -10.92 6.81 32.18
CA SER A 194 -9.77 6.04 31.70
C SER A 194 -10.14 4.59 31.35
N ALA A 195 -10.98 3.93 32.15
CA ALA A 195 -11.44 2.56 31.89
C ALA A 195 -12.41 2.49 30.70
N ASP A 196 -13.33 3.45 30.56
CA ASP A 196 -14.20 3.62 29.40
C ASP A 196 -13.38 3.71 28.10
N PHE A 197 -12.25 4.42 28.14
CA PHE A 197 -11.37 4.61 26.99
C PHE A 197 -10.58 3.36 26.64
N GLU A 198 -9.94 2.69 27.61
CA GLU A 198 -9.22 1.44 27.31
C GLU A 198 -10.20 0.36 26.83
N ALA A 199 -11.40 0.25 27.41
CA ALA A 199 -12.44 -0.66 26.90
C ALA A 199 -12.87 -0.33 25.45
N ALA A 200 -12.94 0.96 25.08
CA ALA A 200 -13.21 1.36 23.69
C ALA A 200 -12.04 1.06 22.73
N ILE A 201 -10.80 1.13 23.20
CA ILE A 201 -9.61 0.68 22.45
C ILE A 201 -9.63 -0.85 22.32
N GLU A 202 -9.89 -1.62 23.38
CA GLU A 202 -9.99 -3.09 23.35
C GLU A 202 -11.06 -3.56 22.36
N VAL A 203 -12.24 -2.91 22.35
CA VAL A 203 -13.29 -3.19 21.37
C VAL A 203 -12.80 -2.94 19.94
N LEU A 204 -12.05 -1.87 19.69
CA LEU A 204 -11.48 -1.59 18.36
C LEU A 204 -10.29 -2.49 18.00
N GLU A 205 -9.49 -2.93 18.98
CA GLU A 205 -8.43 -3.93 18.78
C GLU A 205 -9.02 -5.33 18.52
N ALA A 206 -10.22 -5.63 19.03
CA ALA A 206 -10.97 -6.86 18.72
C ALA A 206 -11.78 -6.75 17.41
N THR A 207 -12.15 -5.54 16.98
CA THR A 207 -12.92 -5.28 15.75
C THR A 207 -12.07 -5.59 14.52
N ARG A 208 -12.30 -6.75 13.90
CA ARG A 208 -11.61 -7.15 12.65
C ARG A 208 -11.99 -6.20 11.53
N VAL A 209 -11.01 -5.49 10.97
CA VAL A 209 -11.21 -4.60 9.84
C VAL A 209 -10.60 -5.17 8.56
N ASN A 210 -11.28 -4.96 7.43
CA ASN A 210 -10.67 -5.05 6.11
C ASN A 210 -10.10 -3.68 5.68
N VAL A 211 -9.45 -3.57 4.52
CA VAL A 211 -8.87 -2.30 4.01
C VAL A 211 -9.89 -1.16 4.02
N ALA A 212 -11.15 -1.40 3.68
CA ALA A 212 -12.20 -0.37 3.70
C ALA A 212 -12.60 0.05 5.12
N GLY A 213 -12.66 -0.88 6.07
CA GLY A 213 -12.92 -0.62 7.49
C GLY A 213 -11.74 0.10 8.16
N GLY A 214 -10.53 -0.45 8.01
CA GLY A 214 -9.30 0.11 8.56
C GLY A 214 -9.00 1.49 8.00
N SER A 215 -9.31 1.74 6.72
CA SER A 215 -9.22 3.09 6.13
C SER A 215 -10.15 4.12 6.79
N ARG A 216 -11.32 3.70 7.31
CA ARG A 216 -12.22 4.58 8.08
C ARG A 216 -11.69 4.79 9.49
N LEU A 217 -11.15 3.73 10.12
CA LEU A 217 -10.56 3.77 11.46
C LEU A 217 -9.31 4.65 11.51
N LEU A 218 -8.35 4.48 10.59
CA LEU A 218 -7.18 5.37 10.48
C LEU A 218 -7.58 6.83 10.21
N ARG A 219 -8.67 7.08 9.47
CA ARG A 219 -9.22 8.45 9.27
C ARG A 219 -9.83 9.04 10.54
N ALA A 220 -10.47 8.22 11.37
CA ALA A 220 -11.03 8.63 12.65
C ALA A 220 -9.94 8.89 13.71
N ILE A 221 -8.82 8.14 13.66
CA ILE A 221 -7.68 8.32 14.57
C ILE A 221 -6.77 9.50 14.16
N ALA A 222 -6.71 9.84 12.87
CA ALA A 222 -5.85 10.89 12.32
C ALA A 222 -5.86 12.26 13.06
N PRO A 223 -6.99 12.81 13.57
CA PRO A 223 -7.00 14.08 14.31
C PRO A 223 -6.19 14.06 15.61
N PHE A 224 -6.07 12.90 16.27
CA PHE A 224 -5.26 12.72 17.47
C PHE A 224 -3.77 12.65 17.10
N LEU A 225 -3.43 11.92 16.04
CA LEU A 225 -2.05 11.83 15.55
C LEU A 225 -1.51 13.20 15.12
N LYS A 226 -2.33 14.02 14.43
CA LYS A 226 -1.90 15.29 13.80
C LYS A 226 -1.38 16.37 14.77
N GLY A 227 -1.58 16.22 16.07
CA GLY A 227 -1.22 17.25 17.05
C GLY A 227 -2.26 18.38 17.15
N SER A 228 -3.53 18.08 16.88
CA SER A 228 -4.63 19.02 17.10
C SER A 228 -4.87 19.27 18.60
N ALA A 229 -5.76 20.22 18.94
CA ALA A 229 -6.17 20.47 20.32
C ALA A 229 -6.73 19.21 21.03
N LEU A 230 -7.25 18.23 20.28
CA LEU A 230 -7.66 16.93 20.83
C LEU A 230 -6.48 16.09 21.32
N ARG A 231 -5.30 16.16 20.67
CA ARG A 231 -4.07 15.51 21.18
C ARG A 231 -3.61 16.16 22.47
N ALA A 232 -3.73 17.49 22.57
CA ALA A 232 -3.34 18.23 23.78
C ALA A 232 -4.24 17.91 25.00
N GLY A 233 -5.51 17.55 24.78
CA GLY A 233 -6.45 17.15 25.83
C GLY A 233 -6.41 15.67 26.24
N LEU A 234 -5.58 14.83 25.61
CA LEU A 234 -5.38 13.43 25.99
C LEU A 234 -4.09 13.25 26.79
N PRO A 235 -4.09 12.49 27.92
CA PRO A 235 -2.87 12.12 28.63
C PRO A 235 -2.01 11.13 27.82
N ASP A 236 -0.72 11.02 28.17
CA ASP A 236 0.25 10.28 27.35
C ASP A 236 -0.04 8.79 27.18
N ALA A 237 -0.59 8.11 28.19
CA ALA A 237 -0.97 6.69 28.07
C ALA A 237 -2.01 6.49 26.95
N GLN A 238 -3.11 7.27 26.97
CA GLN A 238 -4.16 7.20 25.97
C GLN A 238 -3.68 7.66 24.58
N ARG A 239 -2.71 8.59 24.51
CA ARG A 239 -2.03 8.94 23.26
C ARG A 239 -1.23 7.76 22.69
N GLN A 240 -0.48 7.06 23.53
CA GLN A 240 0.31 5.89 23.12
C GLN A 240 -0.58 4.75 22.62
N ARG A 241 -1.68 4.43 23.33
CA ARG A 241 -2.64 3.39 22.93
C ARG A 241 -3.30 3.67 21.56
N LEU A 242 -3.58 4.94 21.24
CA LEU A 242 -4.05 5.33 19.90
C LEU A 242 -2.97 5.20 18.81
N GLU A 243 -1.70 5.44 19.13
CA GLU A 243 -0.58 5.25 18.21
C GLU A 243 -0.31 3.75 17.98
N GLU A 244 -0.43 2.91 19.01
CA GLU A 244 -0.38 1.45 18.92
C GLU A 244 -1.51 0.88 18.07
N LEU A 245 -2.76 1.29 18.33
CA LEU A 245 -3.93 0.90 17.52
C LEU A 245 -3.78 1.33 16.06
N SER A 246 -3.28 2.55 15.79
CA SER A 246 -2.98 2.99 14.44
C SER A 246 -1.91 2.11 13.78
N LEU A 247 -0.82 1.76 14.48
CA LEU A 247 0.22 0.88 13.96
C LEU A 247 -0.25 -0.57 13.76
N LYS A 248 -1.20 -1.06 14.56
CA LYS A 248 -1.86 -2.37 14.35
C LYS A 248 -2.67 -2.37 13.06
N VAL A 249 -3.64 -1.46 12.94
CA VAL A 249 -4.52 -1.33 11.77
C VAL A 249 -3.72 -1.03 10.49
N GLN A 250 -2.65 -0.24 10.59
CA GLN A 250 -1.72 -0.01 9.48
C GLN A 250 -1.07 -1.31 8.99
N ARG A 251 -0.70 -2.27 9.85
CA ARG A 251 -0.17 -3.57 9.40
C ARG A 251 -1.23 -4.37 8.67
N GLU A 252 -2.39 -4.53 9.29
CA GLU A 252 -3.51 -5.33 8.77
C GLU A 252 -3.89 -4.89 7.35
N ILE A 253 -4.12 -3.59 7.13
CA ILE A 253 -4.53 -3.10 5.80
C ILE A 253 -3.38 -3.05 4.77
N VAL A 254 -2.11 -2.98 5.20
CA VAL A 254 -0.97 -3.08 4.26
C VAL A 254 -0.81 -4.53 3.80
N THR A 255 -0.88 -5.50 4.71
CA THR A 255 -0.79 -6.93 4.37
C THR A 255 -1.95 -7.36 3.47
N GLU A 256 -3.19 -6.95 3.75
CA GLU A 256 -4.34 -7.20 2.88
C GLU A 256 -4.18 -6.54 1.50
N ALA A 257 -3.76 -5.27 1.44
CA ALA A 257 -3.62 -4.56 0.17
C ALA A 257 -2.47 -5.10 -0.72
N LEU A 258 -1.39 -5.59 -0.12
CA LEU A 258 -0.31 -6.29 -0.84
C LEU A 258 -0.80 -7.63 -1.42
N TYR A 259 -1.63 -8.38 -0.69
CA TYR A 259 -2.25 -9.62 -1.18
C TYR A 259 -3.33 -9.36 -2.24
N ALA A 260 -4.16 -8.33 -2.07
CA ALA A 260 -5.15 -7.90 -3.06
C ALA A 260 -4.50 -7.60 -4.42
N GLY A 261 -3.28 -7.03 -4.41
CA GLY A 261 -2.48 -6.85 -5.62
C GLY A 261 -2.04 -8.15 -6.30
N LEU A 262 -1.73 -9.21 -5.54
CA LEU A 262 -1.35 -10.53 -6.08
C LEU A 262 -2.52 -11.25 -6.76
N VAL A 263 -3.74 -11.09 -6.26
CA VAL A 263 -4.96 -11.68 -6.86
C VAL A 263 -5.57 -10.82 -7.97
N ASP A 264 -5.13 -9.57 -8.16
CA ASP A 264 -5.73 -8.61 -9.10
C ASP A 264 -5.94 -9.16 -10.52
N ARG A 265 -7.05 -8.77 -11.16
CA ARG A 265 -7.42 -9.22 -12.51
C ARG A 265 -6.58 -8.62 -13.66
N THR A 266 -5.65 -7.70 -13.36
CA THR A 266 -4.82 -7.01 -14.36
C THR A 266 -3.34 -7.30 -14.15
N ASP A 267 -2.68 -7.79 -15.21
CA ASP A 267 -1.26 -8.16 -15.24
C ASP A 267 -0.34 -7.08 -14.67
N VAL A 268 -0.54 -5.81 -15.05
CA VAL A 268 0.26 -4.67 -14.56
C VAL A 268 0.22 -4.54 -13.03
N VAL A 269 -0.91 -4.84 -12.38
CA VAL A 269 -1.04 -4.76 -10.92
C VAL A 269 -0.45 -6.01 -10.25
N ARG A 270 -0.64 -7.21 -10.81
CA ARG A 270 0.05 -8.41 -10.31
C ARG A 270 1.56 -8.30 -10.42
N ALA A 271 2.08 -7.79 -11.55
CA ALA A 271 3.49 -7.51 -11.77
C ALA A 271 4.06 -6.48 -10.78
N ALA A 272 3.27 -5.50 -10.36
CA ALA A 272 3.64 -4.56 -9.31
C ALA A 272 3.62 -5.23 -7.92
N ALA A 273 2.62 -6.06 -7.64
CA ALA A 273 2.49 -6.81 -6.39
C ALA A 273 3.60 -7.86 -6.22
N MET A 274 4.01 -8.56 -7.28
CA MET A 274 5.17 -9.48 -7.23
C MET A 274 6.44 -8.71 -6.83
N ARG A 275 6.74 -7.58 -7.49
CA ARG A 275 7.90 -6.73 -7.14
C ARG A 275 7.79 -6.19 -5.69
N ALA A 276 6.60 -5.80 -5.26
CA ALA A 276 6.37 -5.29 -3.91
C ALA A 276 6.58 -6.37 -2.83
N ASN A 277 6.00 -7.54 -3.00
CA ASN A 277 6.10 -8.64 -2.04
C ASN A 277 7.53 -9.25 -2.02
N VAL A 278 8.24 -9.32 -3.15
CA VAL A 278 9.69 -9.62 -3.18
C VAL A 278 10.49 -8.60 -2.34
N ALA A 279 10.17 -7.31 -2.47
CA ALA A 279 10.87 -6.26 -1.72
C ALA A 279 10.55 -6.22 -0.22
N VAL A 280 9.44 -6.84 0.23
CA VAL A 280 9.04 -6.93 1.65
C VAL A 280 9.50 -8.24 2.29
N TYR A 281 9.34 -9.37 1.60
CA TYR A 281 9.56 -10.72 2.14
C TYR A 281 10.85 -11.41 1.64
N GLY A 282 11.53 -10.86 0.65
CA GLY A 282 12.83 -11.34 0.17
C GLY A 282 12.78 -12.66 -0.62
N GLU A 283 13.84 -13.47 -0.46
CA GLU A 283 14.07 -14.70 -1.24
C GLU A 283 12.92 -15.71 -1.14
N ASP A 284 12.35 -15.92 0.06
CA ASP A 284 11.27 -16.89 0.29
C ASP A 284 10.05 -16.60 -0.61
N PHE A 285 9.68 -15.33 -0.74
CA PHE A 285 8.59 -14.93 -1.64
C PHE A 285 9.02 -14.93 -3.11
N ALA A 286 10.28 -14.61 -3.43
CA ALA A 286 10.77 -14.73 -4.81
C ALA A 286 10.67 -16.18 -5.32
N ILE A 287 10.95 -17.16 -4.46
CA ILE A 287 10.73 -18.59 -4.75
C ILE A 287 9.24 -18.86 -4.94
N GLU A 288 8.36 -18.49 -4.00
CA GLU A 288 6.91 -18.72 -4.18
C GLU A 288 6.33 -18.06 -5.44
N ALA A 289 6.76 -16.85 -5.77
CA ALA A 289 6.36 -16.15 -6.97
C ALA A 289 6.80 -16.91 -8.24
N LEU A 290 7.97 -17.52 -8.26
CA LEU A 290 8.42 -18.38 -9.36
C LEU A 290 7.56 -19.65 -9.48
N LEU A 291 7.24 -20.27 -8.33
CA LEU A 291 6.38 -21.45 -8.26
C LEU A 291 4.94 -21.17 -8.75
N SER A 292 4.49 -19.91 -8.70
CA SER A 292 3.20 -19.49 -9.24
C SER A 292 3.14 -19.38 -10.78
N LEU A 293 4.29 -19.40 -11.48
CA LEU A 293 4.37 -19.19 -12.93
C LEU A 293 4.06 -20.43 -13.78
N VAL A 294 4.09 -21.64 -13.21
CA VAL A 294 3.93 -22.90 -13.96
C VAL A 294 2.88 -23.80 -13.28
N PRO A 295 1.90 -24.36 -14.03
CA PRO A 295 0.95 -25.32 -13.48
C PRO A 295 1.64 -26.58 -12.92
N ARG A 296 1.74 -26.66 -11.58
CA ARG A 296 2.24 -27.83 -10.86
C ARG A 296 1.39 -29.06 -11.17
N ARG A 297 2.04 -30.17 -11.56
CA ARG A 297 1.37 -31.42 -11.95
C ARG A 297 1.18 -32.43 -10.82
N ASN A 298 1.90 -32.29 -9.70
CA ASN A 298 1.87 -33.19 -8.55
C ASN A 298 1.69 -32.42 -7.24
N THR A 299 1.11 -33.09 -6.24
CA THR A 299 0.82 -32.54 -4.90
C THR A 299 1.93 -32.76 -3.86
N ALA A 300 2.98 -33.51 -4.20
CA ALA A 300 4.12 -33.83 -3.32
C ALA A 300 5.41 -33.17 -3.85
N ASP A 301 5.44 -31.83 -3.85
CA ASP A 301 6.60 -31.02 -4.19
C ASP A 301 7.16 -30.40 -2.89
N PRO A 302 8.34 -30.81 -2.40
CA PRO A 302 8.90 -30.30 -1.14
C PRO A 302 9.27 -28.81 -1.21
N VAL A 303 9.49 -28.27 -2.41
CA VAL A 303 9.68 -26.83 -2.64
C VAL A 303 8.32 -26.10 -2.57
N ALA A 304 7.19 -26.78 -2.76
CA ALA A 304 5.87 -26.23 -2.44
C ALA A 304 5.69 -26.12 -0.92
N GLU A 305 5.93 -27.22 -0.22
CA GLU A 305 5.72 -27.31 1.23
C GLU A 305 6.60 -26.32 2.01
N ALA A 306 7.86 -26.13 1.58
CA ALA A 306 8.79 -25.20 2.21
C ALA A 306 8.47 -23.71 1.97
N TYR A 307 7.94 -23.33 0.80
CA TYR A 307 7.86 -21.92 0.37
C TYR A 307 6.46 -21.38 0.12
N SER A 308 5.44 -22.19 -0.16
CA SER A 308 4.09 -21.72 -0.53
C SER A 308 3.26 -21.28 0.69
N ARG A 309 3.73 -20.22 1.38
CA ARG A 309 3.14 -19.68 2.62
C ARG A 309 2.49 -18.30 2.49
N PHE A 310 2.78 -17.56 1.42
CA PHE A 310 2.31 -16.19 1.17
C PHE A 310 1.01 -16.13 0.35
N GLY A 311 0.61 -17.23 -0.30
CA GLY A 311 -0.65 -17.34 -1.03
C GLY A 311 -0.60 -16.77 -2.45
N ALA A 312 0.57 -16.76 -3.10
CA ALA A 312 0.72 -16.29 -4.47
C ALA A 312 -0.13 -17.16 -5.43
N PRO A 313 -1.17 -16.60 -6.07
CA PRO A 313 -2.07 -17.38 -6.90
C PRO A 313 -1.39 -17.74 -8.24
N PRO A 314 -1.73 -18.87 -8.86
CA PRO A 314 -1.24 -19.22 -10.19
C PRO A 314 -1.40 -18.08 -11.19
N VAL A 315 -0.33 -17.81 -11.94
CA VAL A 315 -0.26 -16.72 -12.92
C VAL A 315 -0.73 -17.24 -14.28
N PRO A 316 -1.74 -16.62 -14.91
CA PRO A 316 -2.15 -16.99 -16.26
C PRO A 316 -1.03 -16.72 -17.27
N VAL A 317 -0.77 -17.66 -18.19
CA VAL A 317 0.32 -17.60 -19.19
C VAL A 317 0.36 -16.27 -19.96
N GLN A 318 -0.79 -15.65 -20.20
CA GLN A 318 -0.91 -14.36 -20.90
C GLN A 318 -0.55 -13.11 -20.06
N PHE A 319 -0.04 -13.24 -18.83
CA PHE A 319 0.36 -12.14 -17.95
C PHE A 319 1.87 -11.83 -18.08
N ASP A 320 2.30 -11.44 -19.29
CA ASP A 320 3.71 -11.18 -19.67
C ASP A 320 4.46 -10.30 -18.64
N MET A 321 3.85 -9.22 -18.15
CA MET A 321 4.50 -8.33 -17.18
C MET A 321 4.73 -8.99 -15.82
N THR A 322 3.88 -9.95 -15.42
CA THR A 322 4.03 -10.72 -14.18
C THR A 322 5.15 -11.75 -14.29
N TYR A 323 5.25 -12.47 -15.41
CA TYR A 323 6.41 -13.35 -15.69
C TYR A 323 7.72 -12.56 -15.67
N ILE A 324 7.75 -11.41 -16.37
CA ILE A 324 8.91 -10.50 -16.38
C ILE A 324 9.24 -10.02 -14.97
N ALA A 325 8.26 -9.59 -14.17
CA ALA A 325 8.46 -9.09 -12.81
C ALA A 325 9.15 -10.10 -11.87
N VAL A 326 8.82 -11.38 -12.02
CA VAL A 326 9.44 -12.47 -11.25
C VAL A 326 10.82 -12.80 -11.81
N CYS A 327 11.00 -12.90 -13.12
CA CYS A 327 12.31 -13.14 -13.73
C CYS A 327 13.31 -12.01 -13.39
N GLU A 328 12.88 -10.75 -13.45
CA GLU A 328 13.65 -9.58 -13.01
C GLU A 328 14.12 -9.68 -11.55
N ALA A 329 13.42 -10.42 -10.67
CA ALA A 329 13.85 -10.62 -9.29
C ALA A 329 15.09 -11.53 -9.22
N PHE A 330 15.10 -12.62 -10.00
CA PHE A 330 16.23 -13.54 -10.09
C PHE A 330 17.40 -12.95 -10.89
N GLU A 331 17.14 -12.20 -11.97
CA GLU A 331 18.17 -11.44 -12.71
C GLU A 331 18.96 -10.49 -11.79
N ARG A 332 18.27 -9.84 -10.82
CA ARG A 332 18.90 -8.89 -9.88
C ARG A 332 19.49 -9.53 -8.62
N SER A 333 19.00 -10.68 -8.19
CA SER A 333 19.40 -11.32 -6.92
C SER A 333 20.35 -12.50 -7.10
N GLY A 334 20.40 -13.06 -8.30
CA GLY A 334 21.01 -14.36 -8.57
C GLY A 334 20.30 -15.50 -7.83
N LEU A 335 20.99 -16.63 -7.68
CA LEU A 335 20.46 -17.81 -6.99
C LEU A 335 20.22 -17.54 -5.49
N PRO A 336 19.03 -17.81 -4.91
CA PRO A 336 18.77 -17.65 -3.48
C PRO A 336 19.74 -18.40 -2.56
N PHE A 337 19.99 -17.87 -1.36
CA PHE A 337 20.83 -18.51 -0.35
C PHE A 337 20.36 -19.92 0.02
N ALA A 338 19.05 -20.16 0.07
CA ALA A 338 18.53 -21.50 0.36
C ALA A 338 18.86 -22.53 -0.75
N ALA A 339 18.84 -22.11 -2.03
CA ALA A 339 19.18 -22.94 -3.18
C ALA A 339 20.71 -23.14 -3.40
N LYS A 340 21.53 -22.39 -2.65
CA LYS A 340 23.00 -22.55 -2.57
C LYS A 340 23.43 -23.62 -1.54
N LYS A 341 22.51 -24.14 -0.71
CA LYS A 341 22.85 -25.12 0.35
C LYS A 341 23.03 -26.53 -0.23
N PRO A 342 24.05 -27.30 0.19
CA PRO A 342 24.22 -28.71 -0.17
C PRO A 342 23.33 -29.61 0.71
N THR A 343 22.01 -29.45 0.59
CA THR A 343 20.99 -30.27 1.25
C THR A 343 19.95 -30.69 0.22
N SER A 344 19.21 -31.78 0.46
CA SER A 344 18.15 -32.26 -0.45
C SER A 344 17.23 -31.13 -0.91
N LEU A 345 16.60 -30.42 0.03
CA LEU A 345 15.74 -29.27 -0.26
C LEU A 345 16.47 -28.12 -0.98
N GLY A 346 17.77 -27.90 -0.72
CA GLY A 346 18.56 -26.87 -1.40
C GLY A 346 18.77 -27.19 -2.89
N VAL A 347 19.12 -28.44 -3.20
CA VAL A 347 19.28 -28.94 -4.58
C VAL A 347 17.93 -28.99 -5.30
N GLU A 348 16.85 -29.39 -4.62
CA GLU A 348 15.49 -29.35 -5.17
C GLU A 348 15.03 -27.92 -5.47
N THR A 349 15.29 -26.97 -4.57
CA THR A 349 14.98 -25.55 -4.80
C THR A 349 15.76 -25.03 -6.01
N ARG A 350 17.05 -25.36 -6.14
CA ARG A 350 17.88 -24.99 -7.31
C ARG A 350 17.37 -25.60 -8.61
N GLY A 351 17.06 -26.90 -8.60
CA GLY A 351 16.52 -27.61 -9.76
C GLY A 351 15.19 -27.06 -10.23
N THR A 352 14.27 -26.77 -9.31
CA THR A 352 12.98 -26.14 -9.62
C THR A 352 13.16 -24.73 -10.17
N ILE A 353 14.07 -23.91 -9.62
CA ILE A 353 14.37 -22.57 -10.16
C ILE A 353 14.86 -22.67 -11.61
N PHE A 354 15.84 -23.54 -11.88
CA PHE A 354 16.39 -23.71 -13.23
C PHE A 354 15.33 -24.25 -14.19
N ALA A 355 14.55 -25.26 -13.79
CA ALA A 355 13.54 -25.88 -14.61
C ALA A 355 12.39 -24.92 -14.97
N THR A 356 11.90 -24.11 -14.03
CA THR A 356 10.84 -23.12 -14.32
C THR A 356 11.34 -22.02 -15.25
N LEU A 357 12.52 -21.45 -15.01
CA LEU A 357 13.08 -20.41 -15.89
C LEU A 357 13.40 -20.94 -17.28
N TRP A 358 13.96 -22.16 -17.39
CA TRP A 358 14.17 -22.85 -18.67
C TRP A 358 12.86 -23.09 -19.44
N GLN A 359 11.82 -23.61 -18.77
CA GLN A 359 10.50 -23.82 -19.39
C GLN A 359 9.86 -22.54 -19.93
N ILE A 360 10.16 -21.38 -19.33
CA ILE A 360 9.70 -20.09 -19.84
C ILE A 360 10.55 -19.66 -21.03
N ALA A 361 11.89 -19.74 -20.92
CA ALA A 361 12.83 -19.34 -21.96
C ALA A 361 12.62 -20.06 -23.30
N ILE A 362 12.45 -21.39 -23.29
CA ILE A 362 12.44 -22.22 -24.50
C ILE A 362 11.06 -22.45 -25.13
N ASN A 363 9.99 -21.84 -24.61
CA ASN A 363 8.61 -22.15 -25.00
C ASN A 363 7.94 -20.99 -25.74
N ASP A 364 8.46 -20.79 -26.96
CA ASP A 364 8.07 -19.82 -27.99
C ASP A 364 6.57 -19.84 -28.38
N LEU A 365 5.85 -20.91 -28.04
CA LEU A 365 4.41 -21.06 -28.33
C LEU A 365 3.50 -20.51 -27.22
N ASN A 366 3.99 -20.42 -25.98
CA ASN A 366 3.18 -20.05 -24.82
C ASN A 366 3.58 -18.68 -24.25
N PHE A 367 4.87 -18.34 -24.25
CA PHE A 367 5.36 -17.11 -23.63
C PHE A 367 5.84 -16.10 -24.68
N GLY A 368 5.59 -14.81 -24.43
CA GLY A 368 6.05 -13.74 -25.30
C GLY A 368 7.56 -13.52 -25.21
N ASP A 369 8.17 -12.99 -26.27
CA ASP A 369 9.62 -12.79 -26.34
C ASP A 369 10.20 -12.01 -25.15
N ARG A 370 9.42 -11.09 -24.57
CA ARG A 370 9.86 -10.30 -23.40
C ARG A 370 9.97 -11.14 -22.13
N SER A 371 9.00 -12.00 -21.84
CA SER A 371 9.07 -12.97 -20.73
C SER A 371 10.10 -14.07 -20.99
N ARG A 372 10.26 -14.53 -22.23
CA ARG A 372 11.33 -15.46 -22.64
C ARG A 372 12.73 -14.89 -22.40
N ILE A 373 13.00 -13.67 -22.90
CA ILE A 373 14.29 -12.97 -22.73
C ILE A 373 14.56 -12.66 -21.25
N ALA A 374 13.54 -12.26 -20.48
CA ALA A 374 13.69 -12.07 -19.04
C ALA A 374 14.02 -13.38 -18.32
N ALA A 375 13.41 -14.50 -18.71
CA ALA A 375 13.71 -15.82 -18.16
C ALA A 375 15.13 -16.31 -18.52
N MET A 376 15.63 -16.05 -19.74
CA MET A 376 17.02 -16.35 -20.13
C MET A 376 18.03 -15.56 -19.28
N LYS A 377 17.80 -14.26 -19.09
CA LYS A 377 18.63 -13.39 -18.23
C LYS A 377 18.62 -13.84 -16.76
N ALA A 378 17.44 -14.18 -16.25
CA ALA A 378 17.28 -14.74 -14.92
C ALA A 378 18.03 -16.08 -14.79
N LEU A 379 17.92 -16.95 -15.80
CA LEU A 379 18.56 -18.26 -15.84
C LEU A 379 20.09 -18.15 -15.84
N ASP A 380 20.66 -17.23 -16.60
CA ASP A 380 22.10 -16.92 -16.55
C ASP A 380 22.52 -16.44 -15.15
N ALA A 381 21.80 -15.48 -14.57
CA ALA A 381 22.11 -14.92 -13.24
C ALA A 381 22.00 -15.93 -12.08
N VAL A 382 21.15 -16.97 -12.18
CA VAL A 382 21.04 -18.04 -11.17
C VAL A 382 21.98 -19.22 -11.42
N SER A 383 22.44 -19.44 -12.65
CA SER A 383 23.30 -20.57 -13.02
C SER A 383 24.78 -20.23 -13.09
N GLY A 384 25.11 -18.98 -13.45
CA GLY A 384 26.47 -18.59 -13.84
C GLY A 384 26.93 -19.23 -15.16
N ALA A 385 26.00 -19.58 -16.06
CA ALA A 385 26.29 -20.33 -17.27
C ALA A 385 27.10 -19.57 -18.34
N GLN A 386 27.02 -18.23 -18.36
CA GLN A 386 27.79 -17.36 -19.26
C GLN A 386 27.61 -17.71 -20.75
N LEU A 387 26.37 -18.02 -21.15
CA LEU A 387 26.06 -18.45 -22.52
C LEU A 387 25.97 -17.29 -23.53
N ASP A 388 25.91 -16.03 -23.05
CA ASP A 388 25.85 -14.79 -23.86
C ASP A 388 24.83 -14.83 -25.03
N THR A 389 23.74 -15.57 -24.87
CA THR A 389 22.81 -15.93 -25.95
C THR A 389 21.33 -15.77 -25.60
N LEU A 390 20.53 -15.50 -26.63
CA LEU A 390 19.06 -15.46 -26.59
C LEU A 390 18.42 -16.58 -27.43
N ARG A 391 19.18 -17.63 -27.76
CA ARG A 391 18.70 -18.80 -28.53
C ARG A 391 18.15 -19.88 -27.60
N SER A 392 16.91 -20.30 -27.84
CA SER A 392 16.25 -21.33 -27.02
C SER A 392 16.90 -22.70 -27.15
N GLU A 393 17.52 -23.00 -28.29
CA GLU A 393 18.22 -24.27 -28.56
C GLU A 393 19.51 -24.40 -27.71
N GLU A 394 20.21 -23.30 -27.48
CA GLU A 394 21.44 -23.26 -26.68
C GLU A 394 21.12 -23.37 -25.18
N TRP A 395 20.03 -22.74 -24.72
CA TRP A 395 19.49 -22.91 -23.36
C TRP A 395 18.91 -24.31 -23.11
N ASP A 396 18.28 -24.95 -24.10
CA ASP A 396 17.85 -26.36 -24.02
C ASP A 396 19.04 -27.33 -23.97
N THR A 397 20.06 -27.11 -24.80
CA THR A 397 21.31 -27.89 -24.77
C THR A 397 22.01 -27.79 -23.41
N TRP A 398 22.06 -26.59 -22.82
CA TRP A 398 22.59 -26.38 -21.47
C TRP A 398 21.78 -27.12 -20.39
N PHE A 399 20.46 -26.97 -20.37
CA PHE A 399 19.63 -27.56 -19.31
C PHE A 399 19.67 -29.10 -19.32
N ARG A 400 19.73 -29.70 -20.51
CA ARG A 400 19.92 -31.16 -20.69
C ARG A 400 21.26 -31.66 -20.13
N GLY A 401 22.29 -30.83 -20.06
CA GLY A 401 23.56 -31.14 -19.40
C GLY A 401 23.51 -30.98 -17.87
N VAL A 402 22.76 -30.00 -17.37
CA VAL A 402 22.70 -29.68 -15.92
C VAL A 402 21.71 -30.53 -15.15
N ALA A 403 20.54 -30.86 -15.72
CA ALA A 403 19.50 -31.61 -15.02
C ALA A 403 19.97 -33.00 -14.50
N PRO A 404 20.71 -33.83 -15.26
CA PRO A 404 21.21 -35.12 -14.76
C PRO A 404 22.16 -34.99 -13.57
N ALA A 405 22.99 -33.93 -13.53
CA ALA A 405 23.92 -33.69 -12.43
C ALA A 405 23.18 -33.31 -11.13
N LEU A 406 22.12 -32.50 -11.23
CA LEU A 406 21.26 -32.17 -10.09
C LEU A 406 20.49 -33.39 -9.57
N GLU A 407 20.03 -34.28 -10.46
CA GLU A 407 19.42 -35.56 -10.06
C GLU A 407 20.41 -36.48 -9.34
N GLU A 408 21.67 -36.54 -9.78
CA GLU A 408 22.70 -37.35 -9.14
C GLU A 408 23.10 -36.81 -7.76
N GLU A 409 23.30 -35.49 -7.65
CA GLU A 409 23.57 -34.80 -6.38
C GLU A 409 22.43 -35.02 -5.37
N LEU A 410 21.17 -34.85 -5.80
CA LEU A 410 20.00 -35.08 -4.96
C LEU A 410 19.87 -36.54 -4.52
N ARG A 411 20.19 -37.50 -5.41
CA ARG A 411 20.19 -38.94 -5.13
C ARG A 411 21.28 -39.32 -4.13
N ALA A 412 22.45 -38.70 -4.22
CA ALA A 412 23.54 -38.89 -3.25
C ALA A 412 23.17 -38.33 -1.86
N LEU A 413 22.61 -37.11 -1.81
CA LEU A 413 22.18 -36.48 -0.57
C LEU A 413 21.08 -37.29 0.13
N LYS A 414 20.00 -37.65 -0.56
CA LYS A 414 18.91 -38.46 0.02
C LYS A 414 19.37 -39.83 0.52
N LYS A 415 20.35 -40.45 -0.16
CA LYS A 415 20.98 -41.68 0.33
C LYS A 415 21.73 -41.44 1.65
N SER A 416 22.50 -40.36 1.76
CA SER A 416 23.21 -40.01 2.99
C SER A 416 22.27 -39.66 4.15
N GLU A 417 21.20 -38.92 3.88
CA GLU A 417 20.13 -38.59 4.84
C GLU A 417 19.45 -39.87 5.35
N SER A 418 19.09 -40.81 4.45
CA SER A 418 18.49 -42.09 4.85
C SER A 418 19.42 -42.94 5.72
N ALA A 419 20.72 -42.93 5.43
CA ALA A 419 21.72 -43.69 6.19
C ALA A 419 21.96 -43.09 7.59
N ALA A 420 21.89 -41.75 7.72
CA ALA A 420 21.95 -41.06 9.00
C ALA A 420 20.65 -41.14 9.83
N SER A 421 19.51 -41.45 9.19
CA SER A 421 18.23 -41.65 9.88
C SER A 421 17.98 -43.08 10.37
N ALA A 422 18.81 -44.04 9.97
CA ALA A 422 18.76 -45.39 10.51
C ALA A 422 19.36 -45.40 11.93
N PRO A 423 18.64 -45.83 12.98
CA PRO A 423 19.24 -46.03 14.29
C PRO A 423 20.26 -47.18 14.22
N ASP A 424 21.35 -47.08 14.98
CA ASP A 424 22.32 -48.17 15.14
C ASP A 424 21.61 -49.46 15.59
N ALA A 425 21.95 -50.58 14.92
CA ALA A 425 21.25 -51.87 15.00
C ALA A 425 22.13 -53.00 15.54
#